data_AF-A0A844MW60-F1
#
_entry.id   AF-A0A844MW60-F1
#
_cell.length_a   1.000
_cell.length_b   1.000
_cell.length_c   1.000
_cell.angle_alpha   90.00
_cell.angle_beta   90.00
_cell.angle_gamma   90.00
#
_symmetry.space_group_name_H-M   'P 1'
#
loop_
_entity.id
_entity.type
_entity.pdbx_description
1 polymer ?
#
loop_
_entity_poly.entity_id
_entity_poly.type
_entity_poly.pdbx_seq_one_letter_code
_entity_poly.pdbx_strand_id
1 'polypeptide(L)' 'MTEFRCTRNAPYVTANCLGNQDTSSRQGYYVCAASKKEALKIMSAIFPAEVKDGFTVELK' A
#
# COMPACT_ATOMS: atom_id res chain seq x y z
N MET A 1 -1.39 19.01 -3.39
CA MET A 1 -1.27 17.60 -2.96
C MET A 1 -1.66 16.72 -4.12
N THR A 2 -1.09 15.52 -4.19
CA THR A 2 -1.37 14.56 -5.25
C THR A 2 -1.91 13.28 -4.64
N GLU A 3 -2.86 12.63 -5.32
CA GLU A 3 -3.36 11.33 -4.90
C GLU A 3 -2.37 10.24 -5.34
N PHE A 4 -1.98 9.41 -4.39
CA PHE A 4 -1.15 8.24 -4.61
C PHE A 4 -1.95 6.98 -4.32
N ARG A 5 -1.85 5.99 -5.20
CA ARG A 5 -2.30 4.63 -4.90
C ARG A 5 -1.15 3.88 -4.22
N CYS A 6 -1.40 3.42 -3.00
CA CYS A 6 -0.44 2.71 -2.17
C CYS A 6 -0.91 1.28 -1.94
N THR A 7 -0.17 0.29 -2.42
CA THR A 7 -0.51 -1.12 -2.26
C THR A 7 0.40 -1.73 -1.20
N ARG A 8 -0.19 -2.36 -0.17
CA ARG A 8 0.55 -3.18 0.81
C ARG A 8 1.24 -4.31 0.07
N ASN A 9 2.49 -4.63 0.41
CA ASN A 9 3.19 -5.76 -0.21
C ASN A 9 3.03 -7.05 0.59
N ALA A 10 2.78 -6.97 1.90
CA ALA A 10 2.61 -8.16 2.74
C ALA A 10 1.40 -9.00 2.26
N PRO A 11 1.48 -10.34 2.27
CA PRO A 11 0.36 -11.20 1.89
C PRO A 11 -0.87 -10.94 2.75
N TYR A 12 -2.06 -10.95 2.14
CA TYR A 12 -3.28 -10.89 2.93
C TYR A 12 -3.41 -12.16 3.78
N VAL A 13 -3.87 -11.99 5.02
CA VAL A 13 -4.05 -13.11 5.95
C VAL A 13 -5.17 -14.06 5.48
N THR A 14 -6.11 -13.53 4.69
CA THR A 14 -7.21 -14.31 4.11
C THR A 14 -6.69 -15.15 2.94
N ALA A 15 -6.53 -16.45 3.16
CA ALA A 15 -5.90 -17.41 2.23
C ALA A 15 -6.66 -17.64 0.91
N ASN A 16 -7.87 -17.12 0.75
CA ASN A 16 -8.77 -17.49 -0.36
C ASN A 16 -9.20 -16.31 -1.25
N CYS A 17 -8.34 -15.31 -1.44
CA CYS A 17 -8.56 -14.23 -2.40
C CYS A 17 -7.38 -14.11 -3.37
N LEU A 18 -7.65 -13.74 -4.63
CA LEU A 18 -6.61 -13.49 -5.64
C LEU A 18 -5.56 -12.47 -5.15
N GLY A 19 -6.02 -11.43 -4.44
CA GLY A 19 -5.18 -10.43 -3.80
C GLY A 19 -4.29 -10.95 -2.66
N ASN A 20 -4.34 -12.24 -2.30
CA ASN A 20 -3.48 -12.83 -1.26
C ASN A 20 -2.01 -12.73 -1.67
N GLN A 21 -1.67 -13.23 -2.85
CA GLN A 21 -0.31 -13.22 -3.39
C GLN A 21 -0.14 -12.23 -4.53
N ASP A 22 -1.21 -11.96 -5.29
CA ASP A 22 -1.15 -11.06 -6.44
C ASP A 22 -1.43 -9.61 -6.02
N THR A 23 -0.39 -8.77 -6.02
CA THR A 23 -0.52 -7.36 -5.64
C THR A 23 -1.31 -6.54 -6.67
N SER A 24 -1.34 -6.96 -7.95
CA SER A 24 -2.09 -6.26 -9.01
C SER A 24 -3.60 -6.34 -8.80
N SER A 25 -4.06 -7.43 -8.20
CA SER A 25 -5.45 -7.71 -7.85
C SER A 25 -5.91 -6.98 -6.58
N ARG A 26 -5.03 -6.27 -5.87
CA ARG A 26 -5.36 -5.55 -4.63
C ARG A 26 -5.94 -4.17 -4.95
N GLN A 27 -7.06 -3.84 -4.32
CA GLN A 27 -7.49 -2.44 -4.22
C GLN A 27 -6.51 -1.72 -3.29
N GLY A 28 -5.63 -0.90 -3.88
CA GLY A 28 -4.66 -0.10 -3.13
C GLY A 28 -5.35 0.97 -2.28
N TYR A 29 -4.61 1.54 -1.34
CA TYR A 29 -5.02 2.66 -0.50
C TYR A 29 -4.76 3.98 -1.22
N TYR A 30 -5.77 4.83 -1.31
CA TYR A 30 -5.63 6.15 -1.92
C TYR A 30 -5.27 7.16 -0.84
N VAL A 31 -4.12 7.81 -1.00
CA VAL A 31 -3.54 8.70 -0.01
C VAL A 31 -3.15 10.00 -0.68
N CYS A 32 -3.63 11.13 -0.16
CA CYS A 32 -3.19 12.45 -0.62
C CYS A 32 -1.89 12.84 0.09
N ALA A 33 -0.83 13.08 -0.67
CA ALA A 33 0.48 13.45 -0.13
C ALA A 33 1.19 14.47 -1.00
N ALA A 34 2.21 15.15 -0.48
CA ALA A 34 3.06 16.03 -1.28
C ALA A 34 4.08 15.26 -2.13
N SER A 35 4.39 14.01 -1.76
CA SER A 35 5.38 13.17 -2.44
C SER A 35 5.16 11.69 -2.15
N LYS A 36 5.81 10.80 -2.92
CA LYS A 36 5.84 9.35 -2.64
C LYS A 36 6.38 9.02 -1.25
N LYS A 37 7.38 9.79 -0.78
CA LYS A 37 7.99 9.60 0.55
C LYS A 37 6.99 9.92 1.68
N GLU A 38 6.18 10.95 1.49
CA GLU A 38 5.09 11.26 2.41
C GLU A 38 3.99 10.21 2.39
N ALA A 39 3.58 9.76 1.19
CA ALA A 39 2.61 8.68 1.06
C ALA A 39 3.08 7.38 1.77
N LEU A 40 4.36 7.02 1.62
CA LEU A 40 4.98 5.91 2.36
C LEU A 40 4.95 6.11 3.87
N LYS A 41 5.21 7.33 4.36
CA LYS A 41 5.17 7.64 5.78
C LYS A 41 3.76 7.49 6.36
N ILE A 42 2.75 7.95 5.63
CA ILE A 42 1.34 7.76 6.00
C ILE A 42 1.01 6.26 6.05
N MET A 43 1.36 5.50 5.01
CA MET A 43 1.15 4.06 4.98
C MET A 43 1.85 3.32 6.12
N SER A 44 3.09 3.72 6.44
CA SER A 44 3.85 3.14 7.56
C SER A 44 3.23 3.42 8.91
N ALA A 45 2.54 4.56 9.07
CA ALA A 45 1.81 4.88 10.29
C ALA A 45 0.51 4.08 10.41
N ILE A 46 -0.16 3.78 9.28
CA ILE A 46 -1.40 3.00 9.25
C ILE A 46 -1.11 1.49 9.41
N PHE A 47 -0.02 1.01 8.80
CA PHE A 47 0.38 -0.41 8.75
C PHE A 47 1.80 -0.62 9.30
N PRO A 48 2.06 -0.32 10.59
CA PRO A 48 3.41 -0.39 11.15
C PRO A 48 4.00 -1.82 11.12
N ALA A 49 3.15 -2.85 11.22
CA ALA A 49 3.58 -4.24 11.15
C ALA A 49 4.08 -4.67 9.76
N GLU A 50 3.69 -3.95 8.71
CA GLU A 50 3.97 -4.31 7.31
C GLU A 50 5.06 -3.42 6.69
N VAL A 51 5.64 -2.52 7.48
CA VAL A 51 6.77 -1.68 7.06
C VAL A 51 7.95 -2.54 6.57
N LYS A 52 8.12 -3.72 7.14
CA LYS A 52 9.17 -4.68 6.76
C LYS A 52 8.96 -5.23 5.35
N ASP A 53 7.73 -5.51 4.95
CA ASP A 53 7.35 -5.96 3.60
C ASP A 53 7.28 -4.77 2.62
N GLY A 54 7.01 -3.58 3.14
CA GLY A 54 6.97 -2.33 2.40
C GLY A 54 5.65 -2.09 1.65
N PHE A 55 5.63 -0.99 0.89
CA PHE A 55 4.47 -0.55 0.13
C PHE A 55 4.87 -0.13 -1.28
N THR A 56 4.07 -0.50 -2.26
CA THR A 56 4.18 -0.01 -3.63
C THR A 56 3.40 1.29 -3.75
N VAL A 57 4.03 2.36 -4.25
CA VAL A 57 3.40 3.70 -4.37
C VAL A 57 3.42 4.18 -5.81
N GLU A 58 2.23 4.38 -6.35
CA GLU A 58 1.97 4.78 -7.72
C GLU A 58 1.26 6.13 -7.73
N LEU A 59 1.65 7.01 -8.66
CA LEU A 59 0.91 8.24 -8.93
C LEU A 59 -0.37 7.85 -9.65
N LYS A 60 -1.51 8.42 -9.26
CA LYS A 60 -2.78 8.19 -9.94
C LYS A 60 -3.10 9.28 -10.95
#